data_AF-A0A1M3IGT8-F1
#
_entry.id   AF-A0A1M3IGT8-F1
#
_cell.length_a   1.000
_cell.length_b   1.000
_cell.length_c   1.000
_cell.angle_alpha   90.00
_cell.angle_beta   90.00
_cell.angle_gamma   90.00
#
_symmetry.space_group_name_H-M   'P 1'
#
loop_
_entity.id
_entity.type
_entity.pdbx_description
1 polymer ?
#
loop_
_entity_poly.entity_id
_entity_poly.type
_entity_poly.pdbx_seq_one_letter_code
_entity_poly.pdbx_strand_id
1 'polypeptide(L)'
;MAQFFRHITCYNKRGIIMRVTPEDVLTKIYQLQSIQDKAGNHNHMFGVDTLSMLFDTPFDYMMNILEILKEKGQVAMTELKTKRTGKNNVAYVSLK
;
A
#
# COMPACT_ATOMS: atom_id res chain seq x y z
N MET A 1 19.65 17.30 16.79
CA MET A 1 18.60 16.27 16.69
C MET A 1 18.78 15.50 15.39
N ALA A 2 19.28 14.27 15.46
CA ALA A 2 19.55 13.43 14.29
C ALA A 2 18.23 12.87 13.72
N GLN A 3 17.91 13.23 12.47
CA GLN A 3 16.82 12.65 11.71
C GLN A 3 17.22 11.22 11.32
N PHE A 4 16.76 10.24 12.10
CA PHE A 4 16.81 8.83 11.72
C PHE A 4 15.75 8.55 10.67
N PHE A 5 15.97 8.98 9.42
CA PHE A 5 15.38 8.28 8.29
C PHE A 5 16.07 6.92 8.19
N ARG A 6 15.59 5.94 8.97
CA ARG A 6 15.98 4.55 8.77
C ARG A 6 15.55 4.18 7.36
N HIS A 7 16.50 4.13 6.43
CA HIS A 7 16.33 3.40 5.18
C HIS A 7 16.06 1.94 5.56
N ILE A 8 14.79 1.57 5.60
CA ILE A 8 14.41 0.17 5.73
C ILE A 8 14.63 -0.42 4.34
N THR A 9 15.71 -1.20 4.20
CA THR A 9 16.04 -1.90 2.96
C THR A 9 15.23 -3.20 2.93
N CYS A 10 14.22 -3.30 2.06
CA CYS A 10 13.57 -4.57 1.79
C CYS A 10 14.30 -5.34 0.69
N TYR A 11 14.40 -6.66 0.86
CA TYR A 11 14.97 -7.57 -0.12
C TYR A 11 13.83 -8.38 -0.76
N ASN A 12 13.73 -8.33 -2.09
CA ASN A 12 12.85 -9.22 -2.85
C ASN A 12 13.39 -10.67 -2.77
N LYS A 13 12.53 -11.69 -2.93
CA LYS A 13 12.89 -13.12 -3.10
C LYS A 13 14.01 -13.39 -4.12
N ARG A 14 14.27 -12.46 -5.04
CA ARG A 14 15.36 -12.52 -6.04
C ARG A 14 16.69 -11.88 -5.60
N GLY A 15 16.80 -11.35 -4.38
CA GLY A 15 18.02 -10.69 -3.89
C GLY A 15 18.32 -9.32 -4.52
N ILE A 16 17.40 -8.79 -5.34
CA ILE A 16 17.51 -7.47 -5.96
C ILE A 16 16.96 -6.42 -4.98
N ILE A 17 17.73 -5.36 -4.72
CA ILE A 17 17.28 -4.21 -3.93
C ILE A 17 16.30 -3.41 -4.80
N MET A 18 15.03 -3.79 -4.80
CA MET A 18 13.96 -2.92 -5.28
C MET A 18 13.65 -1.93 -4.17
N ARG A 19 14.19 -0.71 -4.29
CA ARG A 19 13.80 0.41 -3.42
C ARG A 19 12.42 0.88 -3.84
N VAL A 20 11.38 0.23 -3.32
CA VAL A 20 10.00 0.69 -3.51
C VAL A 20 9.82 1.93 -2.64
N THR A 21 9.55 3.06 -3.28
CA THR A 21 9.34 4.33 -2.57
C THR A 21 7.85 4.58 -2.32
N PRO A 22 7.49 5.43 -1.34
CA PRO A 22 6.12 5.86 -1.15
C PRO A 22 5.50 6.47 -2.41
N GLU A 23 6.29 7.20 -3.19
CA GLU A 23 5.86 7.85 -4.42
C GLU A 23 5.52 6.83 -5.52
N ASP A 24 6.26 5.71 -5.60
CA ASP A 24 5.95 4.60 -6.52
C ASP A 24 4.62 3.94 -6.16
N VAL A 25 4.42 3.66 -4.87
CA VAL A 25 3.18 3.06 -4.36
C VAL A 25 2.00 3.98 -4.62
N LEU A 26 2.15 5.28 -4.33
CA LEU A 26 1.12 6.28 -4.57
C LEU A 26 0.75 6.38 -6.05
N THR A 27 1.76 6.46 -6.94
CA THR A 27 1.56 6.50 -8.39
C THR A 27 0.78 5.28 -8.87
N LYS A 28 1.09 4.10 -8.31
CA LYS A 28 0.38 2.87 -8.66
C LYS A 28 -1.06 2.87 -8.18
N ILE A 29 -1.35 3.39 -6.99
CA ILE A 29 -2.71 3.54 -6.48
C ILE A 29 -3.52 4.48 -7.41
N TYR A 30 -2.97 5.62 -7.83
CA TYR A 30 -3.61 6.51 -8.81
C TYR A 30 -3.89 5.82 -10.15
N GLN A 31 -2.94 5.03 -10.66
CA GLN A 31 -3.13 4.27 -11.89
C GLN A 31 -4.26 3.24 -11.75
N LEU A 32 -4.29 2.49 -10.65
CA LEU A 32 -5.33 1.49 -10.41
C LEU A 32 -6.71 2.14 -10.27
N GLN A 33 -6.80 3.29 -9.59
CA GLN A 33 -8.03 4.06 -9.49
C GLN A 33 -8.50 4.56 -10.85
N SER A 34 -7.60 5.12 -11.67
CA SER A 34 -7.94 5.54 -13.04
C SER A 34 -8.45 4.39 -13.91
N ILE A 35 -7.93 3.17 -13.73
CA ILE A 35 -8.42 1.97 -14.43
C ILE A 35 -9.81 1.58 -13.94
N GLN A 36 -10.06 1.61 -12.62
CA GLN A 36 -11.37 1.30 -12.05
C GLN A 36 -12.44 2.32 -12.46
N ASP A 37 -12.10 3.61 -12.48
CA ASP A 37 -12.98 4.67 -12.96
C ASP A 37 -13.38 4.46 -14.42
N LYS A 38 -12.43 4.08 -15.28
CA LYS A 38 -12.70 3.71 -16.68
C LYS A 38 -13.57 2.45 -16.81
N ALA A 39 -13.49 1.54 -15.84
CA ALA A 39 -14.31 0.34 -15.78
C ALA A 39 -15.71 0.58 -15.15
N GLY A 40 -16.04 1.83 -14.78
CA GLY A 40 -17.30 2.17 -14.10
C GLY A 40 -17.39 1.64 -12.67
N ASN A 41 -16.26 1.25 -12.07
CA ASN A 41 -16.19 0.76 -10.70
C ASN A 41 -15.68 1.88 -9.78
N HIS A 42 -16.57 2.42 -8.96
CA HIS A 42 -16.25 3.49 -8.01
C HIS A 42 -15.73 2.96 -6.66
N ASN A 43 -15.46 1.66 -6.54
CA ASN A 43 -14.91 1.09 -5.31
C ASN A 43 -13.39 1.26 -5.27
N HIS A 44 -12.93 2.46 -4.87
CA HIS A 44 -11.52 2.85 -4.79
C HIS A 44 -10.77 2.27 -3.58
N MET A 45 -11.12 1.05 -3.17
CA MET A 45 -10.50 0.36 -2.06
C MET A 45 -9.50 -0.68 -2.57
N PHE A 46 -8.22 -0.50 -2.23
CA PHE A 46 -7.14 -1.42 -2.59
C PHE A 46 -6.64 -2.17 -1.36
N GLY A 47 -6.60 -3.50 -1.41
CA GLY A 47 -6.02 -4.31 -0.35
C GLY A 47 -4.50 -4.13 -0.27
N VAL A 48 -3.97 -4.01 0.95
CA VAL A 48 -2.51 -3.90 1.18
C VAL A 48 -1.76 -5.15 0.69
N ASP A 49 -2.40 -6.32 0.78
CA ASP A 49 -1.92 -7.58 0.23
C ASP A 49 -1.73 -7.51 -1.30
N THR A 50 -2.69 -6.92 -2.00
CA THR A 50 -2.64 -6.74 -3.46
C THR A 50 -1.49 -5.81 -3.84
N LEU A 51 -1.30 -4.71 -3.11
CA LEU A 51 -0.16 -3.80 -3.32
C LEU A 51 1.17 -4.49 -3.02
N SER A 52 1.25 -5.22 -1.91
CA SER A 52 2.43 -6.02 -1.53
C SER A 52 2.81 -7.02 -2.62
N MET A 53 1.84 -7.70 -3.24
CA MET A 53 2.08 -8.60 -4.37
C MET A 53 2.53 -7.86 -5.64
N LEU A 54 1.91 -6.72 -5.97
CA LEU A 54 2.25 -5.95 -7.18
C LEU A 54 3.69 -5.42 -7.16
N PHE A 55 4.18 -5.08 -5.97
CA PHE A 55 5.53 -4.57 -5.76
C PHE A 55 6.54 -5.64 -5.32
N ASP A 56 6.11 -6.90 -5.23
CA ASP A 56 6.89 -8.03 -4.70
C ASP A 56 7.65 -7.65 -3.40
N THR A 57 6.89 -7.04 -2.51
CA THR A 57 7.37 -6.36 -1.30
C THR A 57 6.71 -6.98 -0.09
N PRO A 58 7.43 -7.22 1.04
CA PRO A 58 6.83 -7.76 2.25
C PRO A 58 5.66 -6.91 2.76
N PHE A 59 4.64 -7.57 3.32
CA PHE A 59 3.44 -6.91 3.82
C PHE A 59 3.76 -5.81 4.83
N ASP A 60 4.63 -6.08 5.81
CA ASP A 60 5.01 -5.11 6.84
C ASP A 60 5.67 -3.86 6.27
N TYR A 61 6.44 -4.00 5.17
CA TYR A 61 7.07 -2.88 4.50
C TYR A 61 6.07 -2.04 3.71
N MET A 62 5.15 -2.70 3.01
CA MET A 62 4.06 -2.02 2.33
C MET A 62 3.16 -1.27 3.32
N MET A 63 2.88 -1.87 4.48
CA MET A 63 2.17 -1.22 5.58
C MET A 63 2.86 0.07 6.02
N ASN A 64 4.18 0.02 6.27
CA ASN A 64 4.94 1.19 6.69
C ASN A 64 4.95 2.30 5.62
N ILE A 65 5.09 1.94 4.33
CA ILE A 65 4.97 2.91 3.24
C ILE A 65 3.59 3.59 3.24
N LEU A 66 2.53 2.81 3.41
CA LEU A 66 1.17 3.32 3.43
C LEU A 66 0.88 4.18 4.66
N GLU A 67 1.46 3.86 5.81
CA GLU A 67 1.42 4.70 7.01
C GLU A 67 2.08 6.06 6.74
N ILE A 68 3.25 6.09 6.09
CA ILE A 68 3.91 7.35 5.70
C ILE A 68 2.99 8.16 4.76
N LEU A 69 2.36 7.53 3.77
CA LEU A 69 1.44 8.21 2.86
C LEU A 69 0.17 8.71 3.58
N LYS A 70 -0.29 7.98 4.59
CA LYS A 70 -1.42 8.36 5.44
C LYS A 70 -1.08 9.56 6.32
N GLU A 71 0.10 9.58 6.92
CA GLU A 71 0.61 10.72 7.71
C GLU A 71 0.76 11.97 6.84
N LYS A 72 1.18 11.82 5.59
CA LYS A 72 1.20 12.90 4.59
C LYS A 72 -0.20 13.35 4.14
N GLY A 73 -1.27 12.64 4.54
CA GLY A 73 -2.65 12.93 4.16
C GLY A 73 -3.01 12.56 2.71
N GLN A 74 -2.18 11.76 2.04
CA GLN A 74 -2.36 11.39 0.63
C GLN A 74 -3.25 10.16 0.45
N VAL A 75 -3.29 9.27 1.44
CA VAL A 75 -4.13 8.06 1.44
C VAL A 75 -4.90 7.93 2.75
N ALA A 76 -6.08 7.33 2.68
CA ALA A 76 -6.84 6.89 3.84
C ALA A 76 -6.71 5.37 3.97
N MET A 77 -6.32 4.91 5.16
CA MET A 77 -6.30 3.49 5.49
C MET A 77 -7.53 3.14 6.29
N THR A 78 -8.34 2.21 5.78
CA THR A 78 -9.54 1.70 6.45
C THR A 78 -9.33 0.23 6.79
N GLU A 79 -9.42 -0.12 8.06
CA GLU A 79 -9.47 -1.51 8.50
C GLU A 79 -10.91 -2.03 8.35
N LEU A 80 -11.14 -2.85 7.33
CA LEU A 80 -12.42 -3.55 7.21
C LEU A 80 -12.34 -4.85 8.01
N LYS A 81 -12.94 -4.84 9.20
CA LYS A 81 -13.22 -6.06 9.97
C LYS A 81 -14.35 -6.82 9.29
N THR A 82 -14.03 -7.76 8.41
CA THR A 82 -15.03 -8.65 7.83
C THR A 82 -15.55 -9.63 8.90
N LYS A 83 -16.80 -9.43 9.34
CA LYS A 83 -17.49 -10.31 10.31
C LYS A 83 -17.77 -11.73 9.81
N ARG A 84 -17.44 -12.07 8.57
CA ARG A 84 -17.59 -13.41 8.02
C ARG A 84 -16.21 -14.07 7.89
N THR A 85 -16.00 -15.04 8.78
CA THR A 85 -15.03 -16.13 8.61
C THR A 85 -13.57 -15.79 8.92
N GLY A 86 -13.27 -15.52 10.20
CA GLY A 86 -12.10 -16.06 10.90
C GLY A 86 -10.67 -15.72 10.49
N LYS A 87 -10.37 -15.17 9.31
CA LYS A 87 -8.99 -14.86 8.90
C LYS A 87 -8.94 -13.64 7.98
N ASN A 88 -8.06 -12.72 8.36
CA ASN A 88 -7.52 -11.57 7.61
C ASN A 88 -8.20 -10.23 7.93
N ASN A 89 -7.57 -9.49 8.83
CA ASN A 89 -7.67 -8.03 8.87
C ASN A 89 -7.10 -7.51 7.55
N VAL A 90 -7.95 -7.30 6.55
CA VAL A 90 -7.52 -6.71 5.28
C VAL A 90 -7.57 -5.20 5.47
N ALA A 91 -6.39 -4.58 5.50
CA ALA A 91 -6.27 -3.13 5.41
C ALA A 91 -6.56 -2.72 3.97
N TYR A 92 -7.41 -1.72 3.80
CA TYR A 92 -7.71 -1.12 2.51
C TYR A 92 -7.18 0.30 2.46
N VAL A 93 -6.71 0.69 1.28
CA VAL A 93 -6.19 2.03 1.00
C VAL A 93 -7.07 2.67 -0.05
N SER A 94 -7.51 3.90 0.21
CA SER A 94 -8.18 4.77 -0.76
C SER A 94 -7.45 6.11 -0.85
N LEU A 95 -7.51 6.77 -2.02
CA LEU A 95 -7.01 8.14 -2.14
C LEU A 95 -7.97 9.11 -1.45
N LYS A 96 -7.42 10.19 -0.89
CA LYS A 96 -8.20 11.25 -0.23
C LYS A 96 -8.34 12.47 -1.14
#